data_AF-A0A6L7F4H6-F1
#
_entry.id   AF-A0A6L7F4H6-F1
#
_cell.length_a   1.000
_cell.length_b   1.000
_cell.length_c   1.000
_cell.angle_alpha   90.00
_cell.angle_beta   90.00
_cell.angle_gamma   90.00
#
_symmetry.space_group_name_H-M   'P 1'
#
loop_
_entity.id
_entity.type
_entity.pdbx_description
1 polymer ?
#
loop_
_entity_poly.entity_id
_entity_poly.type
_entity_poly.pdbx_seq_one_letter_code
_entity_poly.pdbx_strand_id
1 'polypeptide(L)'
;MPDLSDLDDFLDDFQQGGSTVHRMSPAQVRRRGDRIRRRRTAGIAAGGVLVAALAVGAPIAALTGPGDDRGSMVATDVPSATPTAPPDGWAQAIPAEFPITDGMPTSTTVGADALEGDPGVPAGCRTTFEGYVDDLSATYQGVGSEDRQVRDLVLFPDATSAQAWLDGVRAAVASCPEEAVGSDTTLVHAVDPVDLGGDEGWRLTQQVRQADGLVSDLTLTLVTRVGNAVLTDYSSGSAGGEQAVDLETTRLVEASTPVREALCAFAVEPCG
;
A
#
# COMPACT_ATOMS: atom_id res chain seq x y z
N MET A 1 -27.32 34.38 4.55
CA MET A 1 -26.87 34.47 3.15
C MET A 1 -25.53 35.16 3.19
N PRO A 2 -24.43 34.51 2.78
CA PRO A 2 -23.13 35.17 2.72
C PRO A 2 -23.17 36.33 1.73
N ASP A 3 -22.46 37.39 2.09
CA ASP A 3 -22.41 38.65 1.33
C ASP A 3 -21.63 38.44 0.04
N LEU A 4 -22.19 38.88 -1.08
CA LEU A 4 -21.59 38.68 -2.41
C LEU A 4 -20.39 39.62 -2.64
N SER A 5 -20.18 40.62 -1.78
CA SER A 5 -19.05 41.54 -1.84
C SER A 5 -17.69 40.88 -1.54
N ASP A 6 -17.66 39.81 -0.73
CA ASP A 6 -16.40 39.10 -0.41
C ASP A 6 -15.85 38.33 -1.61
N LEU A 7 -16.70 37.98 -2.57
CA LEU A 7 -16.28 37.24 -3.77
C LEU A 7 -15.57 38.15 -4.78
N ASP A 8 -16.00 39.40 -4.88
CA ASP A 8 -15.41 40.38 -5.80
C ASP A 8 -14.02 40.83 -5.30
N ASP A 9 -13.84 41.03 -3.99
CA ASP A 9 -12.54 41.34 -3.39
C ASP A 9 -11.52 40.19 -3.57
N PHE A 10 -11.96 38.93 -3.49
CA PHE A 10 -11.11 37.78 -3.74
C PHE A 10 -10.68 37.67 -5.21
N LEU A 11 -11.57 38.00 -6.14
CA LEU A 11 -11.27 37.98 -7.58
C LEU A 11 -10.35 39.13 -8.00
N ASP A 12 -10.47 40.30 -7.37
CA ASP A 12 -9.57 41.43 -7.61
C ASP A 12 -8.15 41.16 -7.08
N ASP A 13 -8.00 40.49 -5.93
CA ASP A 13 -6.67 40.12 -5.40
C ASP A 13 -5.96 39.08 -6.29
N PHE A 14 -6.74 38.20 -6.95
CA PHE A 14 -6.22 37.24 -7.91
C PHE A 14 -5.80 37.90 -9.24
N GLN A 15 -6.51 38.94 -9.67
CA GLN A 15 -6.17 39.68 -10.90
C GLN A 15 -5.03 40.69 -10.69
N GLN A 16 -4.81 41.19 -9.47
CA GLN A 16 -3.76 42.17 -9.17
C GLN A 16 -2.34 41.60 -8.96
N GLY A 17 -2.12 40.30 -9.22
CA GLY A 17 -0.75 39.77 -9.40
C GLY A 17 0.06 39.64 -8.10
N GLY A 18 -0.59 39.19 -7.03
CA GLY A 18 -0.07 39.24 -5.65
C GLY A 18 0.46 37.93 -5.04
N SER A 19 0.85 36.90 -5.79
CA SER A 19 1.81 35.93 -5.24
C SER A 19 2.68 35.35 -6.34
N THR A 20 3.94 35.79 -6.34
CA THR A 20 4.98 35.12 -7.11
C THR A 20 5.16 33.73 -6.51
N VAL A 21 4.44 32.76 -7.06
CA VAL A 21 4.66 31.35 -6.76
C VAL A 21 6.12 31.09 -7.13
N HIS A 22 6.98 31.04 -6.13
CA HIS A 22 8.41 30.91 -6.33
C HIS A 22 8.65 29.46 -6.75
N ARG A 23 8.44 29.19 -8.05
CA ARG A 23 8.65 27.88 -8.64
C ARG A 23 10.11 27.55 -8.39
N MET A 24 10.31 26.58 -7.49
CA MET A 24 11.65 26.09 -7.21
C MET A 24 12.24 25.62 -8.54
N SER A 25 13.43 26.11 -8.87
CA SER A 25 14.07 25.65 -10.09
C SER A 25 14.36 24.15 -9.97
N PRO A 26 14.41 23.40 -11.09
CA PRO A 26 14.76 21.98 -11.06
C PRO A 26 16.05 21.68 -10.29
N ALA A 27 17.01 22.62 -10.28
CA ALA A 27 18.24 22.52 -9.49
C ALA A 27 17.99 22.59 -7.98
N GLN A 28 17.07 23.43 -7.51
CA GLN A 28 16.70 23.51 -6.09
C GLN A 28 15.93 22.27 -5.62
N VAL A 29 15.08 21.70 -6.48
CA VAL A 29 14.39 20.42 -6.21
C VAL A 29 15.43 19.30 -6.04
N ARG A 30 16.38 19.16 -6.98
CA ARG A 30 17.47 18.18 -6.86
C ARG A 30 18.31 18.38 -5.59
N ARG A 31 18.66 19.62 -5.27
CA ARG A 31 19.45 19.96 -4.07
C ARG A 31 18.71 19.65 -2.76
N ARG A 32 17.37 19.77 -2.75
CA ARG A 32 16.52 19.40 -1.61
C ARG A 32 16.41 17.88 -1.48
N GLY A 33 16.24 17.17 -2.59
CA GLY A 33 16.28 15.70 -2.64
C GLY A 33 17.60 15.13 -2.12
N ASP A 34 18.72 15.67 -2.59
CA ASP A 34 20.07 15.26 -2.16
C ASP A 34 20.29 15.49 -0.65
N ARG A 35 19.74 16.58 -0.10
CA ARG A 35 19.83 16.87 1.34
C ARG A 35 19.05 15.87 2.18
N ILE A 36 17.88 15.44 1.72
CA ILE A 36 17.05 14.43 2.41
C ILE A 36 17.76 13.07 2.38
N ARG A 37 18.31 12.66 1.23
CA ARG A 37 19.08 11.41 1.08
C ARG A 37 20.28 11.37 2.05
N ARG A 38 21.06 12.45 2.12
CA ARG A 38 22.24 12.53 3.02
C ARG A 38 21.89 12.44 4.50
N ARG A 39 20.71 12.91 4.92
CA ARG A 39 20.28 12.79 6.32
C ARG A 39 19.92 11.35 6.68
N ARG A 40 19.36 10.57 5.74
CA ARG A 40 19.07 9.14 5.94
C ARG A 40 20.34 8.29 5.98
N THR A 41 21.35 8.58 5.16
CA THR A 41 22.59 7.78 5.13
C THR A 41 23.54 8.04 6.31
N ALA A 42 23.38 9.15 7.04
CA ALA A 42 24.23 9.46 8.20
C ALA A 42 23.87 8.69 9.49
N GLY A 43 22.80 7.87 9.47
CA GLY A 43 22.32 7.11 10.63
C GLY A 43 22.87 5.69 10.77
N ILE A 44 23.61 5.16 9.79
CA ILE A 44 24.08 3.77 9.79
C ILE A 44 25.60 3.74 9.90
N ALA A 45 26.11 3.94 11.12
CA ALA A 45 27.51 3.62 11.44
C ALA A 45 27.67 3.41 12.96
N ALA A 46 27.16 2.29 13.50
CA ALA A 46 27.66 1.73 14.76
C ALA A 46 27.22 0.25 14.95
N GLY A 47 28.17 -0.69 14.82
CA GLY A 47 28.18 -2.05 15.40
C GLY A 47 27.35 -3.13 14.68
N GLY A 48 27.82 -4.35 14.39
CA GLY A 48 29.09 -5.02 14.63
C GLY A 48 29.05 -6.50 14.16
N VAL A 49 30.19 -6.98 13.66
CA VAL A 49 30.78 -8.35 13.70
C VAL A 49 30.05 -9.57 13.06
N LEU A 50 30.59 -9.99 11.90
CA LEU A 50 30.98 -11.34 11.41
C LEU A 50 30.27 -12.62 11.90
N VAL A 51 29.75 -13.41 10.92
CA VAL A 51 30.00 -14.87 10.79
C VAL A 51 30.13 -15.23 9.30
N ALA A 52 31.06 -16.13 8.99
CA ALA A 52 31.50 -16.51 7.65
C ALA A 52 30.96 -17.87 7.18
N ALA A 53 30.98 -18.03 5.85
CA ALA A 53 31.16 -19.25 5.04
C ALA A 53 29.99 -20.26 4.89
N LEU A 54 29.60 -20.55 3.66
CA LEU A 54 30.14 -21.68 2.86
C LEU A 54 29.65 -21.62 1.40
N ALA A 55 30.46 -22.20 0.52
CA ALA A 55 30.41 -22.11 -0.94
C ALA A 55 29.95 -23.42 -1.59
N VAL A 56 29.14 -23.34 -2.66
CA VAL A 56 28.96 -24.31 -3.78
C VAL A 56 28.32 -23.50 -4.93
N GLY A 57 28.61 -23.55 -6.23
CA GLY A 57 29.50 -24.37 -7.06
C GLY A 57 28.85 -24.66 -8.44
N ALA A 58 29.05 -23.76 -9.42
CA ALA A 58 29.08 -23.96 -10.91
C ALA A 58 27.79 -24.39 -11.69
N PRO A 59 27.77 -24.44 -13.05
CA PRO A 59 28.19 -23.45 -14.07
C PRO A 59 27.15 -23.19 -15.22
N ILE A 60 27.39 -22.10 -15.97
CA ILE A 60 27.14 -21.77 -17.41
C ILE A 60 26.30 -22.74 -18.29
N ALA A 61 25.32 -22.17 -19.03
CA ALA A 61 25.08 -22.50 -20.44
C ALA A 61 24.49 -21.31 -21.23
N ALA A 62 25.32 -20.72 -22.09
CA ALA A 62 24.88 -19.87 -23.19
C ALA A 62 24.67 -20.75 -24.43
N LEU A 63 23.54 -20.60 -25.11
CA LEU A 63 23.31 -21.14 -26.45
C LEU A 63 22.68 -20.06 -27.32
N THR A 64 23.50 -19.50 -28.22
CA THR A 64 23.07 -18.76 -29.40
C THR A 64 22.89 -19.74 -30.57
N GLY A 65 21.76 -19.64 -31.27
CA GLY A 65 21.56 -20.26 -32.59
C GLY A 65 20.49 -19.50 -33.37
N PRO A 66 20.74 -19.09 -34.63
CA PRO A 66 19.76 -18.42 -35.47
C PRO A 66 18.99 -19.44 -36.32
N GLY A 67 17.67 -19.32 -36.33
CA GLY A 67 16.79 -20.11 -37.19
C GLY A 67 15.57 -19.28 -37.59
N ASP A 68 15.60 -18.76 -38.81
CA ASP A 68 14.42 -18.34 -39.55
C ASP A 68 13.52 -19.57 -39.74
N ASP A 69 12.25 -19.50 -39.31
CA ASP A 69 11.17 -20.20 -40.00
C ASP A 69 9.81 -19.57 -39.67
N ARG A 70 9.16 -19.07 -40.73
CA ARG A 70 7.78 -18.59 -40.75
C ARG A 70 6.85 -19.79 -40.71
N GLY A 71 6.05 -19.95 -39.66
CA GLY A 71 4.99 -20.95 -39.67
C GLY A 71 4.11 -20.94 -38.43
N SER A 72 2.83 -20.62 -38.64
CA SER A 72 1.69 -21.07 -37.82
C SER A 72 1.64 -20.58 -36.37
N MET A 73 0.78 -19.59 -36.11
CA MET A 73 0.32 -19.25 -34.76
C MET A 73 -0.59 -20.37 -34.24
N VAL A 74 0.03 -21.42 -33.70
CA VAL A 74 -0.62 -22.38 -32.79
C VAL A 74 -0.59 -21.72 -31.42
N ALA A 75 -1.76 -21.44 -30.84
CA ALA A 75 -1.87 -21.06 -29.44
C ALA A 75 -1.17 -22.13 -28.62
N THR A 76 -0.01 -21.78 -28.08
CA THR A 76 0.73 -22.65 -27.18
C THR A 76 -0.02 -22.58 -25.87
N ASP A 77 -0.68 -23.68 -25.49
CA ASP A 77 -1.11 -23.91 -24.11
C ASP A 77 0.15 -23.82 -23.25
N VAL A 78 0.44 -22.63 -22.73
CA VAL A 78 1.45 -22.46 -21.69
C VAL A 78 0.84 -23.14 -20.46
N PRO A 79 1.44 -24.21 -19.93
CA PRO A 79 0.95 -24.81 -18.71
C PRO A 79 0.94 -23.71 -17.65
N SER A 80 -0.26 -23.42 -17.12
CA SER A 80 -0.43 -22.57 -15.96
C SER A 80 0.37 -23.22 -14.84
N ALA A 81 1.56 -22.68 -14.57
CA ALA A 81 2.43 -23.23 -13.54
C ALA A 81 1.74 -22.94 -12.21
N THR A 82 1.11 -23.95 -11.62
CA THR A 82 0.64 -23.85 -10.24
C THR A 82 1.85 -23.49 -9.39
N PRO A 83 1.86 -22.32 -8.72
CA PRO A 83 2.98 -21.93 -7.88
C PRO A 83 3.16 -23.02 -6.83
N THR A 84 4.24 -23.79 -6.98
CA THR A 84 4.63 -24.81 -6.01
C THR A 84 5.31 -24.07 -4.89
N ALA A 85 4.80 -24.20 -3.66
CA ALA A 85 5.44 -23.66 -2.47
C ALA A 85 6.95 -23.99 -2.52
N PRO A 86 7.84 -23.01 -2.24
CA PRO A 86 9.27 -23.25 -2.32
C PRO A 86 9.65 -24.51 -1.51
N PRO A 87 10.49 -25.40 -2.06
CA PRO A 87 10.86 -26.65 -1.39
C PRO A 87 11.53 -26.43 -0.02
N ASP A 88 11.92 -25.18 0.29
CA ASP A 88 12.63 -24.77 1.51
C ASP A 88 11.83 -23.81 2.43
N GLY A 89 10.54 -23.55 2.17
CA GLY A 89 9.71 -22.72 3.07
C GLY A 89 8.86 -21.64 2.39
N TRP A 90 8.92 -20.42 2.91
CA TRP A 90 8.05 -19.31 2.53
C TRP A 90 8.47 -18.63 1.22
N ALA A 91 7.50 -18.17 0.42
CA ALA A 91 7.77 -17.37 -0.78
C ALA A 91 8.51 -16.07 -0.40
N GLN A 92 9.62 -15.79 -1.09
CA GLN A 92 10.45 -14.59 -0.82
C GLN A 92 10.36 -13.56 -1.94
N ALA A 93 9.56 -13.82 -2.97
CA ALA A 93 9.36 -12.91 -4.10
C ALA A 93 7.90 -12.96 -4.57
N ILE A 94 7.35 -11.80 -4.89
CA ILE A 94 6.03 -11.63 -5.47
C ILE A 94 6.14 -11.91 -6.97
N PRO A 95 5.29 -12.78 -7.56
CA PRO A 95 5.28 -13.01 -9.01
C PRO A 95 5.07 -11.70 -9.77
N ALA A 96 5.80 -11.49 -10.87
CA ALA A 96 5.68 -10.26 -11.67
C ALA A 96 4.28 -10.08 -12.28
N GLU A 97 3.58 -11.20 -12.49
CA GLU A 97 2.21 -11.29 -12.98
C GLU A 97 1.15 -11.30 -11.86
N PHE A 98 1.53 -11.05 -10.60
CA PHE A 98 0.58 -11.00 -9.49
C PHE A 98 -0.50 -9.93 -9.77
N PRO A 99 -1.80 -10.24 -9.62
CA PRO A 99 -2.90 -9.39 -10.09
C PRO A 99 -3.18 -8.21 -9.16
N ILE A 100 -2.16 -7.47 -8.70
CA ILE A 100 -2.29 -6.43 -7.67
C ILE A 100 -3.31 -5.34 -8.05
N THR A 101 -3.56 -5.12 -9.33
CA THR A 101 -4.52 -4.12 -9.84
C THR A 101 -5.95 -4.64 -10.03
N ASP A 102 -6.19 -5.95 -9.89
CA ASP A 102 -7.49 -6.52 -10.21
C ASP A 102 -8.58 -5.99 -9.26
N GLY A 103 -9.75 -5.69 -9.83
CA GLY A 103 -10.86 -5.06 -9.12
C GLY A 103 -10.68 -3.56 -8.82
N MET A 104 -9.51 -2.96 -9.08
CA MET A 104 -9.36 -1.50 -9.06
C MET A 104 -9.94 -0.87 -10.33
N PRO A 105 -10.40 0.40 -10.28
CA PRO A 105 -10.82 1.11 -11.48
C PRO A 105 -9.65 1.32 -12.46
N THR A 106 -9.87 1.09 -13.77
CA THR A 106 -8.78 0.97 -14.75
C THR A 106 -8.23 2.28 -15.31
N SER A 107 -8.93 3.40 -15.14
CA SER A 107 -8.62 4.64 -15.88
C SER A 107 -7.33 5.35 -15.47
N THR A 108 -6.76 5.02 -14.30
CA THR A 108 -5.56 5.66 -13.74
C THR A 108 -4.73 4.75 -12.83
N THR A 109 -4.99 3.44 -12.84
CA THR A 109 -4.27 2.52 -11.97
C THR A 109 -2.85 2.30 -12.49
N VAL A 110 -1.87 2.51 -11.60
CA VAL A 110 -0.46 2.24 -11.87
C VAL A 110 0.02 1.22 -10.86
N GLY A 111 0.47 0.07 -11.36
CA GLY A 111 1.31 -0.85 -10.58
C GLY A 111 2.75 -0.36 -10.60
N ALA A 112 3.42 -0.41 -9.45
CA ALA A 112 4.82 -0.07 -9.33
C ALA A 112 5.49 -0.96 -8.28
N ASP A 113 6.71 -1.42 -8.58
CA ASP A 113 7.64 -1.93 -7.59
C ASP A 113 8.01 -0.72 -6.70
N ALA A 114 7.51 -0.68 -5.46
CA ALA A 114 7.59 0.43 -4.51
C ALA A 114 7.33 1.83 -5.14
N LEU A 115 6.18 2.43 -4.82
CA LEU A 115 5.99 3.88 -5.04
C LEU A 115 7.18 4.66 -4.42
N GLU A 116 7.43 5.91 -4.84
CA GLU A 116 8.40 6.78 -4.16
C GLU A 116 7.95 7.02 -2.69
N GLY A 117 8.27 6.09 -1.79
CA GLY A 117 7.79 6.01 -0.41
C GLY A 117 7.60 4.56 0.02
N ASP A 118 8.11 4.20 1.20
CA ASP A 118 7.89 2.88 1.79
C ASP A 118 6.37 2.63 1.94
N PRO A 119 5.87 1.40 1.70
CA PRO A 119 4.46 1.11 1.90
C PRO A 119 4.07 1.48 3.35
N GLY A 120 2.84 1.97 3.52
CA GLY A 120 2.34 2.44 4.80
C GLY A 120 0.98 1.84 5.10
N VAL A 121 0.58 1.88 6.37
CA VAL A 121 -0.77 1.47 6.77
C VAL A 121 -1.54 2.72 7.17
N PRO A 122 -2.33 3.32 6.25
CA PRO A 122 -3.22 4.40 6.63
C PRO A 122 -4.18 3.96 7.72
N ALA A 123 -4.65 4.92 8.51
CA ALA A 123 -5.39 4.68 9.74
C ALA A 123 -4.64 3.88 10.84
N GLY A 124 -3.46 3.34 10.57
CA GLY A 124 -2.64 2.57 11.51
C GLY A 124 -1.79 3.40 12.47
N CYS A 125 -2.20 4.63 12.81
CA CYS A 125 -1.49 5.49 13.76
C CYS A 125 0.02 5.67 13.45
N ARG A 126 0.33 5.93 12.17
CA ARG A 126 1.69 6.12 11.61
C ARG A 126 2.56 4.86 11.61
N THR A 127 1.95 3.68 11.63
CA THR A 127 2.66 2.43 11.38
C THR A 127 3.12 2.34 9.92
N THR A 128 4.34 1.85 9.75
CA THR A 128 4.96 1.58 8.45
C THR A 128 5.26 0.09 8.35
N PHE A 129 5.39 -0.42 7.13
CA PHE A 129 5.93 -1.76 6.94
C PHE A 129 7.42 -1.78 7.29
N GLU A 130 7.85 -2.79 8.06
CA GLU A 130 9.24 -3.01 8.43
C GLU A 130 9.54 -4.52 8.39
N GLY A 131 10.77 -4.90 8.04
CA GLY A 131 11.19 -6.30 8.09
C GLY A 131 10.60 -7.21 7.01
N TYR A 132 10.02 -6.64 5.96
CA TYR A 132 9.58 -7.37 4.77
C TYR A 132 10.77 -7.66 3.83
N VAL A 133 10.64 -8.67 2.97
CA VAL A 133 11.65 -9.12 2.01
C VAL A 133 11.33 -8.74 0.56
N ASP A 134 10.06 -8.49 0.25
CA ASP A 134 9.59 -8.01 -1.05
C ASP A 134 8.27 -7.24 -0.90
N ASP A 135 7.98 -6.34 -1.84
CA ASP A 135 6.76 -5.53 -1.87
C ASP A 135 6.25 -5.24 -3.29
N LEU A 136 4.93 -5.09 -3.42
CA LEU A 136 4.27 -4.70 -4.65
C LEU A 136 3.10 -3.77 -4.33
N SER A 137 3.06 -2.60 -4.97
CA SER A 137 2.03 -1.60 -4.75
C SER A 137 1.24 -1.30 -6.02
N ALA A 138 -0.06 -1.02 -5.84
CA ALA A 138 -0.93 -0.45 -6.85
C ALA A 138 -1.62 0.80 -6.29
N THR A 139 -1.71 1.86 -7.09
CA THR A 139 -2.47 3.06 -6.73
C THR A 139 -3.44 3.43 -7.84
N TYR A 140 -4.65 3.76 -7.41
CA TYR A 140 -5.69 4.42 -8.20
C TYR A 140 -5.92 5.83 -7.66
N GLN A 141 -6.03 6.80 -8.57
CA GLN A 141 -6.45 8.17 -8.27
C GLN A 141 -7.55 8.60 -9.25
N GLY A 142 -8.73 8.94 -8.74
CA GLY A 142 -9.85 9.39 -9.56
C GLY A 142 -9.53 10.70 -10.31
N VAL A 143 -9.79 10.73 -11.61
CA VAL A 143 -9.63 11.96 -12.41
C VAL A 143 -10.75 12.95 -12.06
N GLY A 144 -10.39 14.09 -11.47
CA GLY A 144 -11.37 15.09 -11.05
C GLY A 144 -12.17 14.67 -9.80
N SER A 145 -11.70 13.66 -9.07
CA SER A 145 -12.25 13.20 -7.81
C SER A 145 -11.15 13.14 -6.75
N GLU A 146 -11.54 13.25 -5.48
CA GLU A 146 -10.66 12.98 -4.33
C GLU A 146 -10.52 11.48 -4.05
N ASP A 147 -11.23 10.63 -4.82
CA ASP A 147 -11.15 9.18 -4.69
C ASP A 147 -9.72 8.69 -4.86
N ARG A 148 -9.24 7.99 -3.84
CA ARG A 148 -7.95 7.32 -3.85
C ARG A 148 -8.14 5.91 -3.31
N GLN A 149 -7.48 4.97 -3.98
CA GLN A 149 -7.32 3.61 -3.49
C GLN A 149 -5.87 3.22 -3.66
N VAL A 150 -5.31 2.56 -2.65
CA VAL A 150 -3.96 1.97 -2.76
C VAL A 150 -4.04 0.58 -2.20
N ARG A 151 -3.27 -0.31 -2.82
CA ARG A 151 -3.11 -1.67 -2.39
C ARG A 151 -1.63 -1.96 -2.29
N ASP A 152 -1.21 -2.46 -1.15
CA ASP A 152 0.16 -2.88 -0.89
C ASP A 152 0.14 -4.36 -0.53
N LEU A 153 0.95 -5.15 -1.23
CA LEU A 153 1.27 -6.52 -0.89
C LEU A 153 2.70 -6.55 -0.41
N VAL A 154 2.95 -7.08 0.78
CA VAL A 154 4.30 -7.30 1.29
C VAL A 154 4.51 -8.76 1.65
N LEU A 155 5.73 -9.25 1.47
CA LEU A 155 6.16 -10.57 1.93
C LEU A 155 7.11 -10.43 3.11
N PHE A 156 6.87 -11.18 4.18
CA PHE A 156 7.80 -11.29 5.31
C PHE A 156 8.69 -12.52 5.18
N PRO A 157 9.81 -12.62 5.93
CA PRO A 157 10.66 -13.81 5.91
C PRO A 157 9.87 -15.10 6.21
N ASP A 158 8.88 -15.01 7.11
CA ASP A 158 8.01 -16.09 7.54
C ASP A 158 6.67 -15.58 8.11
N ALA A 159 5.72 -16.48 8.36
CA ALA A 159 4.44 -16.12 8.96
C ALA A 159 4.55 -15.59 10.40
N THR A 160 5.58 -15.97 11.16
CA THR A 160 5.79 -15.44 12.52
C THR A 160 6.15 -13.95 12.46
N SER A 161 6.98 -13.56 11.50
CA SER A 161 7.37 -12.18 11.23
C SER A 161 6.18 -11.36 10.74
N ALA A 162 5.37 -11.92 9.82
CA ALA A 162 4.12 -11.30 9.39
C ALA A 162 3.15 -11.09 10.57
N GLN A 163 2.96 -12.11 11.42
CA GLN A 163 2.10 -12.01 12.61
C GLN A 163 2.61 -10.96 13.60
N ALA A 164 3.92 -10.93 13.86
CA ALA A 164 4.53 -9.95 14.76
C ALA A 164 4.31 -8.51 14.27
N TRP A 165 4.36 -8.29 12.94
CA TRP A 165 4.03 -7.00 12.36
C TRP A 165 2.55 -6.64 12.56
N LEU A 166 1.61 -7.55 12.29
CA LEU A 166 0.17 -7.33 12.52
C LEU A 166 -0.13 -7.01 13.99
N ASP A 167 0.49 -7.73 14.91
CA ASP A 167 0.37 -7.48 16.35
C ASP A 167 0.89 -6.09 16.71
N GLY A 168 1.99 -5.66 16.09
CA GLY A 168 2.53 -4.30 16.21
C GLY A 168 1.55 -3.24 15.72
N VAL A 169 0.89 -3.44 14.58
CA VAL A 169 -0.12 -2.50 14.05
C VAL A 169 -1.31 -2.39 14.99
N ARG A 170 -1.84 -3.52 15.46
CA ARG A 170 -2.95 -3.51 16.43
C ARG A 170 -2.58 -2.83 17.73
N ALA A 171 -1.39 -3.11 18.26
CA ALA A 171 -0.89 -2.47 19.47
C ALA A 171 -0.75 -0.96 19.28
N ALA A 172 -0.25 -0.51 18.13
CA ALA A 172 -0.15 0.91 17.79
C ALA A 172 -1.52 1.59 17.78
N VAL A 173 -2.51 1.00 17.10
CA VAL A 173 -3.88 1.55 17.07
C VAL A 173 -4.54 1.54 18.44
N ALA A 174 -4.39 0.45 19.20
CA ALA A 174 -4.89 0.37 20.58
C ALA A 174 -4.25 1.41 21.51
N SER A 175 -3.01 1.83 21.23
CA SER A 175 -2.32 2.89 21.96
C SER A 175 -2.68 4.31 21.52
N CYS A 176 -3.35 4.46 20.38
CA CYS A 176 -3.73 5.74 19.78
C CYS A 176 -5.20 5.70 19.29
N PRO A 177 -6.17 5.42 20.17
CA PRO A 177 -7.58 5.39 19.79
C PRO A 177 -8.09 6.77 19.36
N GLU A 178 -7.47 7.84 19.88
CA GLU A 178 -7.82 9.22 19.57
C GLU A 178 -6.55 10.11 19.46
N GLU A 179 -6.46 10.95 18.42
CA GLU A 179 -5.39 11.94 18.25
C GLU A 179 -6.01 13.34 18.05
N ALA A 180 -5.72 14.29 18.94
CA ALA A 180 -6.14 15.68 18.74
C ALA A 180 -5.33 16.33 17.61
N VAL A 181 -6.02 16.81 16.57
CA VAL A 181 -5.41 17.46 15.40
C VAL A 181 -5.73 18.95 15.30
N GLY A 182 -6.63 19.46 16.15
CA GLY A 182 -7.01 20.87 16.25
C GLY A 182 -7.69 21.16 17.59
N SER A 183 -8.22 22.39 17.76
CA SER A 183 -8.96 22.76 18.98
C SER A 183 -10.26 21.97 19.15
N ASP A 184 -10.90 21.64 18.03
CA ASP A 184 -12.27 21.08 17.99
C ASP A 184 -12.36 19.83 17.11
N THR A 185 -11.21 19.18 16.86
CA THR A 185 -11.09 18.08 15.90
C THR A 185 -10.19 16.98 16.45
N THR A 186 -10.74 15.76 16.46
CA THR A 186 -10.07 14.55 16.94
C THR A 186 -10.10 13.49 15.84
N LEU A 187 -8.95 12.92 15.49
CA LEU A 187 -8.92 11.67 14.73
C LEU A 187 -9.30 10.53 15.66
N VAL A 188 -10.24 9.70 15.24
CA VAL A 188 -10.68 8.50 15.96
C VAL A 188 -10.28 7.27 15.18
N HIS A 189 -9.67 6.30 15.85
CA HIS A 189 -9.16 5.07 15.25
C HIS A 189 -9.87 3.85 15.83
N ALA A 190 -10.13 2.85 14.98
CA ALA A 190 -10.67 1.57 15.43
C ALA A 190 -10.09 0.40 14.62
N VAL A 191 -10.08 -0.78 15.25
CA VAL A 191 -9.74 -2.07 14.63
C VAL A 191 -10.90 -3.02 14.87
N ASP A 192 -11.47 -3.57 13.80
CA ASP A 192 -12.51 -4.60 13.88
C ASP A 192 -12.13 -5.85 13.09
N PRO A 193 -12.46 -7.06 13.56
CA PRO A 193 -12.33 -8.26 12.75
C PRO A 193 -13.27 -8.22 11.54
N VAL A 194 -12.81 -8.72 10.39
CA VAL A 194 -13.61 -8.87 9.17
C VAL A 194 -13.27 -10.21 8.54
N ASP A 195 -14.26 -10.99 8.13
CA ASP A 195 -14.01 -12.21 7.37
C ASP A 195 -13.54 -11.84 5.96
N LEU A 196 -12.23 -11.91 5.76
CA LEU A 196 -11.57 -11.67 4.49
C LEU A 196 -11.04 -12.98 3.88
N GLY A 197 -11.45 -14.14 4.39
CA GLY A 197 -10.77 -15.40 4.11
C GLY A 197 -9.30 -15.36 4.57
N GLY A 198 -8.51 -16.34 4.11
CA GLY A 198 -7.11 -16.47 4.51
C GLY A 198 -6.92 -16.89 5.96
N ASP A 199 -5.76 -16.55 6.53
CA ASP A 199 -5.44 -16.89 7.93
C ASP A 199 -6.00 -15.86 8.92
N GLU A 200 -6.03 -14.59 8.52
CA GLU A 200 -6.46 -13.47 9.36
C GLU A 200 -6.96 -12.29 8.53
N GLY A 201 -8.05 -11.67 8.97
CA GLY A 201 -8.67 -10.52 8.32
C GLY A 201 -9.23 -9.49 9.32
N TRP A 202 -8.96 -8.22 9.09
CA TRP A 202 -9.50 -7.12 9.88
C TRP A 202 -9.55 -5.81 9.10
N ARG A 203 -10.29 -4.84 9.60
CA ARG A 203 -10.33 -3.47 9.10
C ARG A 203 -9.78 -2.49 10.13
N LEU A 204 -9.08 -1.49 9.64
CA LEU A 204 -8.77 -0.25 10.35
C LEU A 204 -9.68 0.85 9.85
N THR A 205 -10.13 1.69 10.76
CA THR A 205 -10.77 2.95 10.40
C THR A 205 -10.05 4.10 11.08
N GLN A 206 -9.92 5.21 10.37
CA GLN A 206 -9.61 6.52 10.91
C GLN A 206 -10.69 7.47 10.42
N GLN A 207 -11.26 8.27 11.32
CA GLN A 207 -12.26 9.26 10.97
C GLN A 207 -11.97 10.56 11.70
N VAL A 208 -12.40 11.68 11.13
CA VAL A 208 -12.39 12.97 11.81
C VAL A 208 -13.67 13.09 12.62
N ARG A 209 -13.55 13.36 13.92
CA ARG A 209 -14.67 13.68 14.82
C ARG A 209 -14.57 15.14 15.26
N GLN A 210 -15.61 15.91 14.97
CA GLN A 210 -15.77 17.31 15.36
C GLN A 210 -16.27 17.43 16.80
N ALA A 211 -16.15 18.61 17.41
CA ALA A 211 -16.60 18.88 18.78
C ALA A 211 -18.13 18.70 18.98
N ASP A 212 -18.93 18.85 17.93
CA ASP A 212 -20.39 18.60 17.96
C ASP A 212 -20.77 17.12 17.79
N GLY A 213 -19.77 16.24 17.64
CA GLY A 213 -19.93 14.81 17.45
C GLY A 213 -20.13 14.37 16.00
N LEU A 214 -20.12 15.29 15.04
CA LEU A 214 -20.14 14.94 13.61
C LEU A 214 -18.87 14.15 13.25
N VAL A 215 -19.02 13.11 12.44
CA VAL A 215 -17.93 12.27 11.96
C VAL A 215 -17.82 12.38 10.44
N SER A 216 -16.62 12.60 9.93
CA SER A 216 -16.28 12.77 8.51
C SER A 216 -14.95 12.10 8.17
N ASP A 217 -14.55 12.19 6.91
CA ASP A 217 -13.19 11.88 6.43
C ASP A 217 -12.72 10.46 6.79
N LEU A 218 -13.52 9.46 6.41
CA LEU A 218 -13.16 8.06 6.60
C LEU A 218 -11.93 7.70 5.76
N THR A 219 -10.92 7.18 6.42
CA THR A 219 -9.89 6.31 5.83
C THR A 219 -10.13 4.90 6.33
N LEU A 220 -10.37 3.96 5.42
CA LEU A 220 -10.60 2.56 5.71
C LEU A 220 -9.46 1.74 5.11
N THR A 221 -8.86 0.84 5.89
CA THR A 221 -7.84 -0.11 5.43
C THR A 221 -8.29 -1.52 5.78
N LEU A 222 -8.46 -2.39 4.78
CA LEU A 222 -8.58 -3.83 4.98
C LEU A 222 -7.19 -4.44 5.04
N VAL A 223 -6.98 -5.35 6.00
CA VAL A 223 -5.73 -6.10 6.16
C VAL A 223 -6.04 -7.58 6.09
N THR A 224 -5.43 -8.28 5.14
CA THR A 224 -5.56 -9.74 4.96
C THR A 224 -4.18 -10.38 5.06
N ARG A 225 -4.05 -11.45 5.84
CA ARG A 225 -2.83 -12.27 5.89
C ARG A 225 -3.11 -13.68 5.36
N VAL A 226 -2.21 -14.15 4.51
CA VAL A 226 -2.14 -15.56 4.07
C VAL A 226 -0.68 -15.99 4.13
N GLY A 227 -0.35 -16.92 5.03
CA GLY A 227 1.03 -17.34 5.21
C GLY A 227 1.94 -16.19 5.67
N ASN A 228 3.02 -15.96 4.93
CA ASN A 228 3.96 -14.85 5.14
C ASN A 228 3.61 -13.57 4.35
N ALA A 229 2.52 -13.58 3.59
CA ALA A 229 2.07 -12.42 2.82
C ALA A 229 1.03 -11.61 3.60
N VAL A 230 1.16 -10.28 3.53
CA VAL A 230 0.18 -9.34 4.06
C VAL A 230 -0.26 -8.41 2.92
N LEU A 231 -1.57 -8.35 2.70
CA LEU A 231 -2.22 -7.44 1.78
C LEU A 231 -2.95 -6.35 2.57
N THR A 232 -2.65 -5.10 2.28
CA THR A 232 -3.46 -3.96 2.71
C THR A 232 -4.14 -3.31 1.52
N ASP A 233 -5.45 -3.12 1.59
CA ASP A 233 -6.22 -2.34 0.62
C ASP A 233 -6.88 -1.19 1.36
N TYR A 234 -6.58 0.05 0.96
CA TYR A 234 -7.15 1.21 1.63
C TYR A 234 -7.85 2.16 0.67
N SER A 235 -8.89 2.80 1.18
CA SER A 235 -9.58 3.91 0.51
C SER A 235 -9.88 5.03 1.49
N SER A 236 -10.05 6.24 0.96
CA SER A 236 -10.41 7.43 1.74
C SER A 236 -11.52 8.22 1.05
N GLY A 237 -12.43 8.78 1.83
CA GLY A 237 -13.51 9.65 1.34
C GLY A 237 -14.04 10.58 2.42
N SER A 238 -14.86 11.56 2.05
CA SER A 238 -15.36 12.60 2.96
C SER A 238 -16.48 12.15 3.90
N ALA A 239 -17.18 11.07 3.57
CA ALA A 239 -18.22 10.50 4.42
C ALA A 239 -17.61 9.85 5.68
N GLY A 240 -18.33 9.92 6.80
CA GLY A 240 -17.97 9.27 8.05
C GLY A 240 -19.18 8.65 8.74
N GLY A 241 -18.95 8.04 9.90
CA GLY A 241 -19.94 7.28 10.66
C GLY A 241 -20.02 5.80 10.26
N GLU A 242 -20.72 5.01 11.07
CA GLU A 242 -20.84 3.55 10.92
C GLU A 242 -21.42 3.13 9.57
N GLN A 243 -22.44 3.85 9.07
CA GLN A 243 -23.01 3.57 7.75
C GLN A 243 -21.98 3.72 6.62
N ALA A 244 -21.12 4.76 6.68
CA ALA A 244 -20.06 4.95 5.69
C ALA A 244 -19.01 3.83 5.79
N VAL A 245 -18.66 3.43 7.02
CA VAL A 245 -17.73 2.32 7.28
C VAL A 245 -18.25 1.01 6.68
N ASP A 246 -19.53 0.67 6.86
CA ASP A 246 -20.07 -0.61 6.37
C ASP A 246 -20.23 -0.65 4.84
N LEU A 247 -20.69 0.47 4.25
CA LEU A 247 -20.77 0.59 2.79
C LEU A 247 -19.39 0.47 2.16
N GLU A 248 -18.40 1.17 2.73
CA GLU A 248 -17.04 1.16 2.21
C GLU A 248 -16.33 -0.18 2.44
N THR A 249 -16.57 -0.82 3.60
CA THR A 249 -16.10 -2.20 3.86
C THR A 249 -16.62 -3.14 2.79
N THR A 250 -17.93 -3.11 2.51
CA THR A 250 -18.57 -3.99 1.51
C THR A 250 -17.96 -3.79 0.12
N ARG A 251 -17.83 -2.52 -0.31
CA ARG A 251 -17.25 -2.16 -1.59
C ARG A 251 -15.80 -2.64 -1.72
N LEU A 252 -14.98 -2.40 -0.71
CA LEU A 252 -13.56 -2.73 -0.74
C LEU A 252 -13.33 -4.24 -0.61
N VAL A 253 -14.17 -4.96 0.14
CA VAL A 253 -14.20 -6.43 0.15
C VAL A 253 -14.47 -6.99 -1.23
N GLU A 254 -15.51 -6.51 -1.92
CA GLU A 254 -15.85 -6.97 -3.27
C GLU A 254 -14.71 -6.68 -4.25
N ALA A 255 -14.20 -5.45 -4.26
CA ALA A 255 -13.13 -5.00 -5.15
C ALA A 255 -11.77 -5.70 -4.90
N SER A 256 -11.53 -6.21 -3.70
CA SER A 256 -10.28 -6.91 -3.34
C SER A 256 -10.36 -8.43 -3.49
N THR A 257 -11.54 -9.00 -3.76
CA THR A 257 -11.74 -10.45 -3.87
C THR A 257 -10.73 -11.14 -4.81
N PRO A 258 -10.53 -10.69 -6.07
CA PRO A 258 -9.63 -11.41 -6.99
C PRO A 258 -8.18 -11.46 -6.49
N VAL A 259 -7.72 -10.39 -5.87
CA VAL A 259 -6.35 -10.30 -5.34
C VAL A 259 -6.18 -11.10 -4.07
N ARG A 260 -7.20 -11.09 -3.19
CA ARG A 260 -7.21 -11.89 -1.97
C ARG A 260 -7.21 -13.39 -2.27
N GLU A 261 -7.95 -13.83 -3.28
CA GLU A 261 -7.90 -15.23 -3.73
C GLU A 261 -6.52 -15.61 -4.27
N ALA A 262 -5.84 -14.69 -4.97
CA ALA A 262 -4.48 -14.91 -5.46
C ALA A 262 -3.42 -15.03 -4.35
N LEU A 263 -3.69 -14.55 -3.12
CA LEU A 263 -2.77 -14.68 -1.98
C LEU A 263 -2.51 -16.14 -1.58
N CYS A 264 -3.35 -17.07 -2.02
CA CYS A 264 -3.15 -18.49 -1.80
C CYS A 264 -1.83 -19.05 -2.35
N ALA A 265 -1.19 -18.34 -3.28
CA ALA A 265 0.17 -18.65 -3.74
C ALA A 265 1.24 -18.50 -2.62
N PHE A 266 0.93 -17.81 -1.52
CA PHE A 266 1.84 -17.55 -0.40
C PHE A 266 1.55 -18.39 0.85
N ALA A 267 0.52 -19.24 0.80
CA ALA A 267 0.23 -20.18 1.87
C ALA A 267 1.26 -21.34 1.86
N VAL A 268 1.58 -21.91 3.03
CA VAL A 268 2.43 -23.13 3.11
C VAL A 268 1.73 -24.30 2.44
N GLU A 269 0.43 -24.42 2.70
CA GLU A 269 -0.46 -25.37 2.06
C GLU A 269 -1.34 -24.57 1.09
N PRO A 270 -1.37 -24.91 -0.21
CA PRO A 270 -2.22 -24.22 -1.17
C PRO A 270 -3.67 -24.21 -0.70
N CYS A 271 -4.38 -23.11 -0.94
CA CYS A 271 -5.82 -23.08 -0.72
C CYS A 271 -6.50 -24.01 -1.74
N GLY A 272 -6.92 -25.21 -1.34
CA GLY A 272 -7.66 -26.15 -2.20
C GLY A 272 -7.44 -27.61 -1.87
#